data_AF-A0A1C0B6N2-F1
#
_entry.id   AF-A0A1C0B6N2-F1
#
_cell.length_a   1.000
_cell.length_b   1.000
_cell.length_c   1.000
_cell.angle_alpha   90.00
_cell.angle_beta   90.00
_cell.angle_gamma   90.00
#
_symmetry.space_group_name_H-M   'P 1'
#
loop_
_entity.id
_entity.type
_entity.pdbx_description
1 polymer ?
#
loop_
_entity_poly.entity_id
_entity_poly.type
_entity_poly.pdbx_seq_one_letter_code
_entity_poly.pdbx_strand_id
1 'polypeptide(L)'
;MNKLLILIIFLILGLNANQITLEDDKEKVHNLNKIIYFSRGAKKTNSNQNIRLKKHAEYMIKTKDIKLLLEAYTDNVGDREVNNWMALDYAKACKETLVKYGVDASRISITTFGASKSTRNEIRDRKVEFIYYY
;
A
#
# COMPACT_ATOMS: atom_id res chain seq x y z
N MET A 1 -17.02 -24.94 -4.21
CA MET A 1 -16.34 -25.82 -5.19
C MET A 1 -15.42 -26.75 -4.42
N ASN A 2 -15.59 -28.07 -4.52
CA ASN A 2 -14.83 -29.05 -3.72
C ASN A 2 -13.34 -29.02 -4.09
N LYS A 3 -12.44 -29.08 -3.10
CA LYS A 3 -10.97 -29.14 -3.29
C LYS A 3 -10.51 -30.22 -4.29
N LEU A 4 -11.25 -31.32 -4.39
CA LEU A 4 -10.98 -32.43 -5.32
C LEU A 4 -11.18 -32.04 -6.80
N LEU A 5 -12.18 -31.20 -7.09
CA LEU A 5 -12.49 -30.75 -8.45
C LEU A 5 -11.41 -29.78 -8.98
N ILE A 6 -10.91 -28.93 -8.09
CA ILE A 6 -9.84 -27.96 -8.37
C ILE A 6 -8.53 -28.69 -8.72
N LEU A 7 -8.21 -29.77 -8.01
CA LEU A 7 -6.97 -30.53 -8.22
C LEU A 7 -6.93 -31.23 -9.59
N ILE A 8 -8.06 -31.76 -10.05
CA ILE A 8 -8.19 -32.44 -11.35
C ILE A 8 -8.01 -31.45 -12.50
N ILE A 9 -8.56 -30.24 -12.38
CA ILE A 9 -8.42 -29.17 -13.38
C ILE A 9 -6.95 -28.75 -13.56
N PHE A 10 -6.16 -28.69 -12.48
CA PHE A 10 -4.73 -28.36 -12.54
C PHE A 10 -3.90 -29.41 -13.28
N LEU A 11 -4.24 -30.69 -13.14
CA LEU A 11 -3.58 -31.77 -13.86
C LEU A 11 -3.83 -31.71 -15.38
N ILE A 12 -5.03 -31.31 -15.80
CA ILE A 12 -5.43 -31.25 -17.21
C ILE A 12 -4.85 -30.01 -17.92
N LEU A 13 -4.76 -28.88 -17.21
CA LEU A 13 -4.32 -27.59 -17.79
C LEU A 13 -2.82 -27.31 -17.63
N GLY A 14 -2.06 -28.16 -16.92
CA GLY A 14 -0.62 -27.97 -16.71
C GLY A 14 -0.24 -26.77 -15.84
N LEU A 15 -1.22 -26.13 -15.19
CA LEU A 15 -1.01 -25.03 -14.25
C LEU A 15 -0.56 -25.58 -12.89
N ASN A 16 0.56 -25.07 -12.36
CA ASN A 16 1.02 -25.44 -11.03
C ASN A 16 0.48 -24.48 -9.95
N ALA A 17 0.33 -24.97 -8.72
CA ALA A 17 -0.27 -24.21 -7.61
C ALA A 17 0.40 -22.83 -7.35
N ASN A 18 1.69 -22.67 -7.68
CA ASN A 18 2.38 -21.39 -7.53
C ASN A 18 1.89 -20.34 -8.55
N GLN A 19 1.56 -20.73 -9.78
CA GLN A 19 1.06 -19.79 -10.79
C GLN A 19 -0.34 -19.25 -10.43
N ILE A 20 -1.25 -20.13 -10.00
CA ILE A 20 -2.60 -19.70 -9.57
C ILE A 20 -2.54 -18.82 -8.32
N THR A 21 -1.69 -19.18 -7.35
CA THR A 21 -1.56 -18.35 -6.14
C THR A 21 -1.01 -16.96 -6.43
N LEU A 22 -0.05 -16.84 -7.36
CA LEU A 22 0.45 -15.55 -7.84
C LEU A 22 -0.62 -14.73 -8.57
N GLU A 23 -1.48 -15.38 -9.37
CA GLU A 23 -2.55 -14.72 -10.11
C GLU A 23 -3.68 -14.25 -9.18
N ASP A 24 -4.12 -15.09 -8.24
CA ASP A 24 -5.06 -14.76 -7.17
C ASP A 24 -4.56 -13.61 -6.29
N ASP A 25 -3.27 -13.62 -5.94
CA ASP A 25 -2.66 -12.57 -5.12
C ASP A 25 -2.56 -11.25 -5.89
N LYS A 26 -2.25 -11.27 -7.20
CA LYS A 26 -2.30 -10.08 -8.06
C LYS A 26 -3.71 -9.50 -8.16
N GLU A 27 -4.73 -10.34 -8.33
CA GLU A 27 -6.13 -9.91 -8.37
C GLU A 27 -6.54 -9.25 -7.04
N LYS A 28 -6.14 -9.82 -5.91
CA LYS A 28 -6.40 -9.24 -4.58
C LYS A 28 -5.77 -7.86 -4.41
N VAL A 29 -4.56 -7.62 -4.91
CA VAL A 29 -3.94 -6.28 -4.91
C VAL A 29 -4.73 -5.28 -5.71
N HIS A 30 -5.23 -5.71 -6.88
CA HIS A 30 -5.98 -4.84 -7.76
C HIS A 30 -7.23 -4.28 -7.06
N ASN A 31 -7.83 -5.08 -6.17
CA ASN A 31 -9.01 -4.71 -5.42
C ASN A 31 -8.73 -3.86 -4.16
N LEU A 32 -7.47 -3.66 -3.77
CA LEU A 32 -7.13 -2.78 -2.65
C LEU A 32 -7.12 -1.32 -3.10
N ASN A 33 -7.74 -0.44 -2.31
CA ASN A 33 -7.56 1.00 -2.50
C ASN A 33 -6.15 1.40 -2.08
N LYS A 34 -5.29 1.67 -3.06
CA LYS A 34 -3.87 1.96 -2.89
C LYS A 34 -3.57 3.39 -2.44
N ILE A 35 -4.58 4.16 -2.04
CA ILE A 35 -4.42 5.56 -1.62
C ILE A 35 -4.93 5.75 -0.19
N ILE A 36 -4.07 6.30 0.65
CA ILE A 36 -4.42 6.75 2.00
C ILE A 36 -4.32 8.28 2.04
N TYR A 37 -5.46 8.96 2.21
CA TYR A 37 -5.54 10.42 2.32
C TYR A 37 -5.32 10.89 3.74
N PHE A 38 -4.68 12.05 3.91
CA PHE A 38 -4.39 12.66 5.21
C PHE A 38 -4.97 14.07 5.34
N SER A 39 -5.38 14.41 6.55
CA SER A 39 -5.58 15.81 6.95
C SER A 39 -4.23 16.50 7.10
N ARG A 40 -4.18 17.82 6.85
CA ARG A 40 -2.95 18.60 6.98
C ARG A 40 -2.36 18.45 8.38
N GLY A 41 -1.06 18.20 8.48
CA GLY A 41 -0.34 18.05 9.75
C GLY A 41 -0.63 16.77 10.55
N ALA A 42 -1.45 15.85 10.05
CA ALA A 42 -1.70 14.57 10.71
C ALA A 42 -0.38 13.77 10.90
N LYS A 43 -0.13 13.30 12.12
CA LYS A 43 1.07 12.52 12.47
C LYS A 43 0.81 11.02 12.64
N LYS A 44 -0.46 10.62 12.61
CA LYS A 44 -0.93 9.25 12.83
C LYS A 44 -2.09 8.94 11.91
N THR A 45 -2.31 7.65 11.69
CA THR A 45 -3.48 7.13 10.99
C THR A 45 -4.68 7.04 11.92
N ASN A 46 -5.88 7.27 11.39
CA ASN A 46 -7.16 7.10 12.06
C ASN A 46 -7.72 5.69 11.87
N SER A 47 -8.83 5.37 12.55
CA SER A 47 -9.45 4.04 12.54
C SER A 47 -9.80 3.54 11.13
N ASN A 48 -10.35 4.40 10.27
CA ASN A 48 -10.72 4.02 8.90
C ASN A 48 -9.48 3.71 8.04
N GLN A 49 -8.42 4.50 8.18
CA GLN A 49 -7.15 4.23 7.52
C GLN A 49 -6.53 2.93 8.05
N ASN A 50 -6.59 2.67 9.36
CA ASN A 50 -6.07 1.45 9.98
C ASN A 50 -6.77 0.19 9.45
N ILE A 51 -8.09 0.22 9.23
CA ILE A 51 -8.83 -0.90 8.61
C ILE A 51 -8.30 -1.20 7.21
N ARG A 52 -8.01 -0.16 6.41
CA ARG A 52 -7.45 -0.33 5.06
C ARG A 52 -6.02 -0.87 5.12
N LEU A 53 -5.18 -0.27 5.97
CA LEU A 53 -3.79 -0.66 6.17
C LEU A 53 -3.67 -2.11 6.65
N LYS A 54 -4.60 -2.58 7.49
CA LYS A 54 -4.65 -3.99 7.89
C LYS A 54 -4.81 -4.92 6.68
N LYS A 55 -5.69 -4.60 5.72
CA LYS A 55 -5.85 -5.40 4.48
C LYS A 55 -4.57 -5.42 3.63
N HIS A 56 -3.88 -4.29 3.53
CA HIS A 56 -2.58 -4.23 2.86
C HIS A 56 -1.52 -5.08 3.58
N ALA A 57 -1.50 -5.08 4.92
CA ALA A 57 -0.59 -5.90 5.70
C ALA A 57 -0.86 -7.39 5.52
N GLU A 58 -2.13 -7.82 5.63
CA GLU A 58 -2.56 -9.20 5.38
C GLU A 58 -2.12 -9.69 4.00
N TYR A 59 -2.28 -8.84 2.99
CA TYR A 59 -1.84 -9.12 1.62
C TYR A 59 -0.31 -9.32 1.52
N MET A 60 0.48 -8.41 2.11
CA MET A 60 1.95 -8.50 2.09
C MET A 60 2.47 -9.72 2.87
N ILE A 61 1.82 -10.08 3.97
CA ILE A 61 2.19 -11.27 4.76
C ILE A 61 1.94 -12.54 3.95
N LYS A 62 0.83 -12.61 3.20
CA LYS A 62 0.51 -13.75 2.34
C LYS A 62 1.47 -13.87 1.15
N THR A 63 1.88 -12.73 0.57
CA THR A 63 2.74 -12.66 -0.62
C THR A 63 4.18 -12.37 -0.22
N LYS A 64 4.98 -13.38 0.15
CA LYS A 64 6.27 -13.19 0.84
C LYS A 64 7.29 -12.31 0.12
N ASP A 65 7.34 -12.36 -1.21
CA ASP A 65 8.38 -11.67 -1.98
C ASP A 65 8.02 -10.23 -2.35
N ILE A 66 6.77 -9.80 -2.10
CA ILE A 66 6.34 -8.47 -2.54
C ILE A 66 6.90 -7.37 -1.63
N LYS A 67 7.37 -6.28 -2.23
CA LYS A 67 7.82 -5.07 -1.56
C LYS A 67 6.83 -3.95 -1.82
N LEU A 68 6.89 -2.93 -0.98
CA LEU A 68 6.01 -1.77 -1.03
C LEU A 68 6.83 -0.48 -1.00
N LEU A 69 6.63 0.36 -1.99
CA LEU A 69 7.05 1.76 -1.98
C LEU A 69 5.85 2.63 -1.60
N LEU A 70 6.01 3.41 -0.54
CA LEU A 70 5.08 4.43 -0.11
C LEU A 70 5.52 5.76 -0.71
N GLU A 71 4.77 6.25 -1.71
CA GLU A 71 4.98 7.56 -2.28
C GLU A 71 4.08 8.58 -1.59
N ALA A 72 4.66 9.56 -0.91
CA ALA A 72 3.89 10.57 -0.18
C ALA A 72 3.92 11.95 -0.85
N TYR A 73 2.75 12.59 -0.78
CA TYR A 73 2.41 13.84 -1.43
C TYR A 73 1.71 14.77 -0.44
N THR A 74 1.88 16.08 -0.63
CA THR A 74 1.10 17.13 0.04
C THR A 74 0.46 18.05 -0.99
N ASP A 75 -0.48 18.88 -0.52
CA ASP A 75 -0.90 20.06 -1.28
C ASP A 75 0.24 21.09 -1.41
N ASN A 76 0.05 22.10 -2.26
CA ASN A 76 0.99 23.19 -2.49
C ASN A 76 0.83 24.39 -1.55
N VAL A 77 0.15 24.21 -0.40
CA VAL A 77 0.00 25.28 0.60
C VAL A 77 1.22 25.35 1.51
N GLY A 78 1.87 26.52 1.56
CA GLY A 78 2.96 26.82 2.49
C GLY A 78 4.35 26.46 1.98
N ASP A 79 5.31 26.38 2.91
CA ASP A 79 6.73 26.18 2.59
C ASP A 79 7.02 24.78 2.01
N ARG A 80 7.96 24.71 1.05
CA ARG A 80 8.32 23.49 0.33
C ARG A 80 8.99 22.45 1.23
N GLU A 81 9.90 22.87 2.10
CA GLU A 81 10.58 21.97 3.02
C GLU A 81 9.60 21.41 4.04
N VAL A 82 8.73 22.28 4.57
CA VAL A 82 7.64 21.86 5.48
C VAL A 82 6.72 20.82 4.82
N ASN A 83 6.39 21.01 3.54
CA ASN A 83 5.61 20.05 2.77
C ASN A 83 6.33 18.70 2.58
N ASN A 84 7.64 18.70 2.36
CA ASN A 84 8.42 17.45 2.31
C ASN A 84 8.42 16.72 3.67
N TRP A 85 8.58 17.45 4.78
CA TRP A 85 8.51 16.87 6.11
C TRP A 85 7.12 16.28 6.42
N MET A 86 6.05 16.98 6.04
CA MET A 86 4.69 16.45 6.20
C MET A 86 4.43 15.21 5.34
N ALA A 87 4.87 15.18 4.08
CA ALA A 87 4.80 13.98 3.25
C ALA A 87 5.53 12.80 3.92
N LEU A 88 6.73 13.06 4.45
CA LEU A 88 7.51 12.04 5.15
C LEU A 88 6.74 11.49 6.37
N ASP A 89 6.10 12.36 7.15
CA ASP A 89 5.31 11.95 8.32
C ASP A 89 4.12 11.08 7.92
N TYR A 90 3.43 11.40 6.81
CA TYR A 90 2.33 10.58 6.31
C TYR A 90 2.80 9.18 5.91
N ALA A 91 3.90 9.08 5.16
CA ALA A 91 4.48 7.79 4.77
C ALA A 91 4.95 6.99 5.99
N LYS A 92 5.58 7.65 6.98
CA LYS A 92 6.00 7.01 8.24
C LYS A 92 4.81 6.46 9.01
N ALA A 93 3.73 7.23 9.14
CA ALA A 93 2.51 6.78 9.83
C ALA A 93 1.92 5.52 9.16
N CYS A 94 1.90 5.46 7.83
CA CYS A 94 1.52 4.25 7.10
C CYS A 94 2.48 3.08 7.37
N LYS A 95 3.80 3.31 7.26
CA LYS A 95 4.83 2.27 7.50
C LYS A 95 4.73 1.70 8.91
N GLU A 96 4.69 2.54 9.94
CA GLU A 96 4.58 2.13 11.34
C GLU A 96 3.32 1.29 11.58
N THR A 97 2.20 1.68 10.97
CA THR A 97 0.94 0.92 11.07
C THR A 97 1.03 -0.44 10.39
N LEU A 98 1.63 -0.53 9.21
CA LEU A 98 1.84 -1.80 8.50
C LEU A 98 2.77 -2.73 9.29
N VAL A 99 3.85 -2.19 9.86
CA VAL A 99 4.79 -2.93 10.72
C VAL A 99 4.07 -3.42 11.98
N LYS A 100 3.22 -2.59 12.59
CA LYS A 100 2.37 -3.00 13.73
C LYS A 100 1.44 -4.16 13.38
N TYR A 101 1.01 -4.28 12.12
CA TYR A 101 0.23 -5.41 11.63
C TYR A 101 1.06 -6.60 11.15
N GLY A 102 2.39 -6.57 11.33
CA GLY A 102 3.27 -7.72 11.11
C GLY A 102 4.01 -7.73 9.78
N VAL A 103 3.96 -6.65 8.99
CA VAL A 103 4.80 -6.54 7.78
C VAL A 103 6.25 -6.28 8.20
N ASP A 104 7.19 -7.02 7.61
CA ASP A 104 8.61 -6.74 7.80
C ASP A 104 8.96 -5.33 7.29
N ALA A 105 9.54 -4.51 8.16
CA ALA A 105 9.92 -3.13 7.87
C ALA A 105 10.94 -3.01 6.71
N SER A 106 11.73 -4.07 6.45
CA SER A 106 12.69 -4.15 5.35
C SER A 106 12.01 -4.19 3.97
N ARG A 107 10.75 -4.63 3.91
CA ARG A 107 9.95 -4.73 2.69
C ARG A 107 9.22 -3.43 2.34
N ILE A 108 9.37 -2.39 3.16
CA ILE A 108 8.68 -1.11 3.00
C ILE A 108 9.70 0.02 2.83
N SER A 109 9.72 0.62 1.64
CA SER A 109 10.48 1.82 1.29
C SER A 109 9.58 3.06 1.27
N ILE A 110 10.15 4.24 1.51
CA ILE A 110 9.44 5.52 1.48
C ILE A 110 10.13 6.44 0.47
N THR A 111 9.34 7.15 -0.33
CA THR A 111 9.79 8.32 -1.09
C THR A 111 8.79 9.46 -0.91
N THR A 112 9.28 10.69 -0.99
CA THR A 112 8.46 11.89 -0.79
C THR A 112 8.60 12.81 -1.98
N PHE A 113 7.46 13.27 -2.49
CA PHE A 113 7.41 14.27 -3.56
C PHE A 113 7.01 15.65 -3.04
N GLY A 114 6.59 15.76 -1.77
CA GLY A 114 6.06 16.99 -1.19
C GLY A 114 4.94 17.55 -2.06
N ALA A 115 5.02 18.84 -2.38
CA ALA A 115 4.08 19.54 -3.24
C ALA A 115 4.36 19.39 -4.75
N SER A 116 5.42 18.67 -5.17
CA SER A 116 5.91 18.73 -6.56
C SER A 116 4.95 18.20 -7.63
N LYS A 117 3.96 17.37 -7.24
CA LYS A 117 2.92 16.87 -8.14
C LYS A 117 1.52 17.46 -7.88
N SER A 118 1.41 18.47 -7.01
CA SER A 118 0.13 19.13 -6.73
C SER A 118 -0.16 20.15 -7.84
N THR A 119 -1.28 19.97 -8.56
CA THR A 119 -1.70 20.87 -9.65
C THR A 119 -2.74 21.89 -9.19
N ARG A 120 -3.35 21.69 -8.01
CA ARG A 120 -4.38 22.54 -7.41
C ARG A 120 -4.37 22.28 -5.89
N ASN A 121 -4.65 23.27 -5.04
CA ASN A 121 -4.69 23.16 -3.56
C ASN A 121 -5.80 22.19 -3.06
N GLU A 122 -5.84 20.95 -3.55
CA GLU A 122 -6.89 19.99 -3.25
C GLU A 122 -6.49 19.12 -2.06
N ILE A 123 -7.46 18.88 -1.18
CA ILE A 123 -7.33 17.95 -0.05
C ILE A 123 -6.88 16.55 -0.51
N ARG A 124 -7.20 16.19 -1.76
CA ARG A 124 -6.82 14.92 -2.40
C ARG A 124 -5.31 14.79 -2.67
N ASP A 125 -4.56 15.89 -2.65
CA ASP A 125 -3.12 15.86 -2.90
C ASP A 125 -2.33 15.46 -1.64
N ARG A 126 -2.95 15.55 -0.46
CA ARG A 126 -2.38 15.02 0.78
C ARG A 126 -2.65 13.52 0.89
N LYS A 127 -1.76 12.73 0.30
CA LYS A 127 -1.95 11.29 0.18
C LYS A 127 -0.65 10.51 0.26
N VAL A 128 -0.78 9.22 0.58
CA VAL A 128 0.24 8.20 0.40
C VAL A 128 -0.29 7.18 -0.60
N GLU A 129 0.48 6.96 -1.66
CA GLU A 129 0.17 6.05 -2.76
C GLU A 129 1.04 4.78 -2.65
N PHE A 130 0.41 3.62 -2.80
CA PHE A 130 1.01 2.31 -2.53
C PHE A 130 1.45 1.67 -3.84
N ILE A 131 2.76 1.55 -4.04
CA ILE A 131 3.36 0.96 -5.25
C ILE A 131 3.99 -0.38 -4.88
N TYR A 132 3.39 -1.46 -5.38
CA TYR A 132 3.86 -2.82 -5.13
C TYR A 132 4.82 -3.29 -6.22
N TYR A 133 5.90 -3.96 -5.81
CA TYR A 133 6.93 -4.50 -6.72
C TYR A 133 7.55 -5.77 -6.13
N TYR A 134 8.33 -6.52 -6.90
CA TYR A 134 9.03 -7.75 -6.48
C TYR A 134 10.55 -7.51 -6.45
#